data_AF-A0A946UYH3-F1
#
_entry.id   AF-A0A946UYH3-F1
#
_cell.length_a   1.000
_cell.length_b   1.000
_cell.length_c   1.000
_cell.angle_alpha   90.00
_cell.angle_beta   90.00
_cell.angle_gamma   90.00
#
_symmetry.space_group_name_H-M   'P 1'
#
loop_
_entity.id
_entity.type
_entity.pdbx_description
1 polymer ?
#
loop_
_entity_poly.entity_id
_entity_poly.type
_entity_poly.pdbx_seq_one_letter_code
_entity_poly.pdbx_strand_id
1 'polypeptide(L)'
;MAVAPRAAGLDVVNLPAVGFALRAAIQCKGEPVSVTLSIADTFTTIGRDALLDKRAAEATVEVAAGQLALAAHDGFCIAEDRATSDELLLPGFTTAHASLRCMNGDVESLHFASAPLQLRLSCAREPDAPQEEPDAPQEEPGEPDR
;
A
#
# COMPACT_ATOMS: atom_id res chain seq x y z
N MET A 1 2.95 4.37 1.54
CA MET A 1 1.96 4.58 2.60
C MET A 1 2.68 4.95 3.87
N ALA A 2 2.26 6.02 4.53
CA ALA A 2 2.93 6.54 5.73
C ALA A 2 2.59 5.72 6.98
N VAL A 3 3.60 5.41 7.80
CA VAL A 3 3.44 4.84 9.15
C VAL A 3 4.23 5.66 10.16
N ALA A 4 3.70 5.79 11.37
CA ALA A 4 4.38 6.51 12.44
C ALA A 4 5.60 5.73 12.95
N PRO A 5 6.65 6.43 13.41
CA PRO A 5 7.77 5.77 14.09
C PRO A 5 7.30 4.99 15.32
N ARG A 6 7.86 3.79 15.50
CA ARG A 6 7.54 2.90 16.63
C ARG A 6 8.63 2.94 17.71
N ALA A 7 8.26 2.63 18.94
CA ALA A 7 9.21 2.54 20.05
C ALA A 7 10.25 1.43 19.83
N ALA A 8 11.44 1.60 20.40
CA ALA A 8 12.46 0.56 20.42
C ALA A 8 11.93 -0.72 21.10
N GLY A 9 12.33 -1.89 20.58
CA GLY A 9 11.91 -3.20 21.09
C GLY A 9 10.53 -3.69 20.62
N LEU A 10 9.85 -2.93 19.74
CA LEU A 10 8.68 -3.44 19.00
C LEU A 10 9.13 -4.03 17.67
N ASP A 11 8.88 -5.32 17.47
CA ASP A 11 9.28 -6.04 16.24
C ASP A 11 8.23 -5.93 15.13
N VAL A 12 7.04 -5.44 15.48
CA VAL A 12 5.85 -5.46 14.63
C VAL A 12 5.45 -4.07 14.15
N VAL A 13 5.13 -3.98 12.85
CA VAL A 13 4.53 -2.79 12.23
C VAL A 13 3.01 -2.96 12.15
N ASN A 14 2.27 -2.03 12.77
CA ASN A 14 0.83 -1.92 12.59
C ASN A 14 0.53 -1.22 11.25
N LEU A 15 -0.22 -1.90 10.39
CA LEU A 15 -0.66 -1.34 9.11
C LEU A 15 -1.98 -0.57 9.31
N PRO A 16 -2.14 0.63 8.73
CA PRO A 16 -3.43 1.31 8.67
C PRO A 16 -4.37 0.60 7.67
N ALA A 17 -5.63 1.06 7.59
CA ALA A 17 -6.52 0.64 6.52
C ALA A 17 -5.96 1.05 5.15
N VAL A 18 -6.13 0.20 4.14
CA VAL A 18 -5.55 0.41 2.81
C VAL A 18 -6.58 0.20 1.72
N GLY A 19 -6.68 1.18 0.80
CA GLY A 19 -7.48 1.08 -0.41
C GLY A 19 -6.65 0.53 -1.58
N PHE A 20 -7.16 -0.51 -2.23
CA PHE A 20 -6.54 -1.09 -3.43
C PHE A 20 -7.41 -0.84 -4.65
N ALA A 21 -6.86 -0.16 -5.65
CA ALA A 21 -7.45 -0.08 -6.97
C ALA A 21 -7.16 -1.39 -7.73
N LEU A 22 -8.20 -2.19 -7.94
CA LEU A 22 -8.13 -3.47 -8.64
C LEU A 22 -8.69 -3.35 -10.04
N ARG A 23 -8.08 -4.07 -10.97
CA ARG A 23 -8.53 -4.19 -12.36
C ARG A 23 -8.46 -5.64 -12.82
N ALA A 24 -9.60 -6.19 -13.21
CA ALA A 24 -9.69 -7.54 -13.76
C ALA A 24 -10.12 -7.47 -15.23
N ALA A 25 -9.32 -8.03 -16.14
CA ALA A 25 -9.70 -8.15 -17.54
C ALA A 25 -10.86 -9.16 -17.68
N ILE A 26 -11.87 -8.82 -18.47
CA ILE A 26 -13.05 -9.66 -18.68
C ILE A 26 -12.86 -10.43 -19.98
N GLN A 27 -12.91 -11.77 -19.89
CA GLN A 27 -12.92 -12.65 -21.04
C GLN A 27 -14.01 -13.71 -20.84
N CYS A 28 -15.13 -13.53 -21.52
CA CYS A 28 -16.24 -14.47 -21.57
C CYS A 28 -16.43 -14.95 -23.02
N LYS A 29 -16.78 -16.24 -23.18
CA LYS A 29 -17.29 -16.74 -24.47
C LYS A 29 -18.76 -16.32 -24.74
N GLY A 30 -19.41 -15.68 -23.76
CA GLY A 30 -20.73 -15.08 -23.83
C GLY A 30 -20.76 -13.76 -23.05
N GLU A 31 -21.84 -13.48 -22.33
CA GLU A 31 -22.00 -12.24 -21.58
C GLU A 31 -21.40 -12.34 -20.16
N PRO A 32 -20.71 -11.30 -19.67
CA PRO A 32 -20.36 -11.20 -18.26
C PRO A 32 -21.61 -10.92 -17.43
N VAL A 33 -21.84 -11.76 -16.42
CA VAL A 33 -22.97 -11.62 -15.49
C VAL A 33 -22.55 -10.88 -14.23
N SER A 34 -21.38 -11.19 -13.71
CA SER A 34 -20.84 -10.51 -12.54
C SER A 34 -19.34 -10.75 -12.40
N VAL A 35 -18.65 -9.76 -11.84
CA VAL A 35 -17.27 -9.90 -11.35
C VAL A 35 -17.25 -9.58 -9.87
N THR A 36 -16.72 -10.49 -9.06
CA THR A 36 -16.42 -10.22 -7.65
C THR A 36 -14.92 -10.06 -7.50
N LEU A 37 -14.50 -8.96 -6.90
CA LEU A 37 -13.11 -8.67 -6.54
C LEU A 37 -13.00 -8.68 -5.02
N SER A 38 -12.01 -9.39 -4.47
CA SER A 38 -11.84 -9.49 -3.02
C SER A 38 -10.37 -9.45 -2.60
N ILE A 39 -10.15 -8.97 -1.36
CA ILE A 39 -8.88 -8.99 -0.65
C ILE A 39 -9.20 -9.28 0.81
N ALA A 40 -8.54 -10.27 1.41
CA ALA A 40 -8.92 -10.79 2.74
C ALA A 40 -10.44 -11.06 2.81
N ASP A 41 -11.15 -10.51 3.80
CA ASP A 41 -12.61 -10.68 3.91
C ASP A 41 -13.42 -9.53 3.29
N THR A 42 -12.77 -8.53 2.69
CA THR A 42 -13.48 -7.46 1.96
C THR A 42 -13.67 -7.87 0.51
N PHE A 43 -14.88 -7.67 -0.01
CA PHE A 43 -15.19 -7.90 -1.42
C PHE A 43 -16.14 -6.85 -1.97
N THR A 44 -16.12 -6.72 -3.29
CA THR A 44 -17.08 -5.93 -4.06
C THR A 44 -17.52 -6.74 -5.27
N THR A 45 -18.80 -6.63 -5.62
CA THR A 45 -19.37 -7.33 -6.76
C THR A 45 -19.95 -6.34 -7.74
N ILE A 46 -19.47 -6.40 -8.98
CA ILE A 46 -19.95 -5.60 -10.10
C ILE A 46 -20.91 -6.48 -10.89
N GLY A 47 -22.16 -6.04 -11.00
CA GLY A 47 -23.21 -6.76 -11.73
C GLY A 47 -23.20 -6.47 -13.23
N ARG A 48 -23.93 -7.31 -13.98
CA ARG A 48 -24.06 -7.29 -15.45
C ARG A 48 -24.16 -5.88 -16.03
N ASP A 49 -25.10 -5.07 -15.55
CA ASP A 49 -25.39 -3.75 -16.16
C ASP A 49 -24.17 -2.82 -16.17
N ALA A 50 -23.31 -2.93 -15.16
CA ALA A 50 -22.06 -2.16 -15.06
C ALA A 50 -20.90 -2.78 -15.86
N LEU A 51 -21.05 -4.03 -16.31
CA LEU A 51 -20.06 -4.76 -17.11
C LEU A 51 -20.37 -4.75 -18.62
N LEU A 52 -21.60 -4.39 -19.01
CA LEU A 52 -21.97 -4.26 -20.41
C LEU A 52 -21.00 -3.31 -21.13
N ASP A 53 -20.48 -3.78 -22.26
CA ASP A 53 -19.49 -3.10 -23.09
C ASP A 53 -18.13 -2.79 -22.40
N LYS A 54 -17.87 -3.35 -21.22
CA LYS A 54 -16.58 -3.21 -20.52
C LYS A 54 -15.64 -4.37 -20.87
N ARG A 55 -14.38 -4.02 -21.09
CA ARG A 55 -13.28 -5.01 -21.25
C ARG A 55 -12.59 -5.36 -19.93
N ALA A 56 -12.85 -4.58 -18.88
CA ALA A 56 -12.30 -4.80 -17.56
C ALA A 56 -13.29 -4.32 -16.49
N ALA A 57 -13.28 -5.01 -15.36
CA ALA A 57 -13.94 -4.61 -14.13
C ALA A 57 -12.91 -3.86 -13.27
N GLU A 58 -13.29 -2.68 -12.79
CA GLU A 58 -12.44 -1.81 -11.98
C GLU A 58 -13.18 -1.47 -10.68
N ALA A 59 -12.50 -1.60 -9.55
CA ALA A 59 -13.05 -1.24 -8.26
C ALA A 59 -11.95 -0.87 -7.27
N THR A 60 -12.32 -0.07 -6.27
CA THR A 60 -11.50 0.16 -5.08
C THR A 60 -12.01 -0.74 -3.96
N VAL A 61 -11.12 -1.53 -3.36
CA VAL A 61 -11.42 -2.38 -2.21
C VAL A 61 -10.65 -1.84 -1.00
N GLU A 62 -11.37 -1.43 0.03
CA GLU A 62 -10.79 -0.96 1.29
C GLU A 62 -10.64 -2.11 2.27
N VAL A 63 -9.41 -2.39 2.67
CA VAL A 63 -9.10 -3.44 3.63
C VAL A 63 -8.82 -2.79 4.98
N ALA A 64 -9.55 -3.21 6.00
CA ALA A 64 -9.38 -2.67 7.34
C ALA A 64 -8.01 -3.09 7.92
N ALA A 65 -7.41 -2.22 8.74
CA ALA A 65 -6.14 -2.47 9.41
C ALA A 65 -6.06 -3.86 10.07
N GLY A 66 -7.12 -4.28 10.77
CA GLY A 66 -7.17 -5.56 11.49
C GLY A 66 -7.21 -6.81 10.60
N GLN A 67 -7.43 -6.64 9.29
CA GLN A 67 -7.41 -7.74 8.31
C GLN A 67 -6.05 -7.85 7.61
N LEU A 68 -5.14 -6.92 7.86
CA LEU A 68 -3.80 -6.93 7.30
C LEU A 68 -2.84 -7.57 8.28
N ALA A 69 -2.05 -8.52 7.78
CA ALA A 69 -1.04 -9.17 8.59
C ALA A 69 -0.04 -8.14 9.12
N LEU A 70 0.23 -8.23 10.42
CA LEU A 70 1.30 -7.52 11.08
C LEU A 70 2.64 -7.92 10.46
N ALA A 71 3.40 -6.94 9.97
CA ALA A 71 4.72 -7.20 9.40
C ALA A 71 5.77 -7.16 10.51
N ALA A 72 6.34 -8.32 10.84
CA ALA A 72 7.53 -8.38 11.68
C ALA A 72 8.74 -7.93 10.85
N HIS A 73 9.40 -6.85 11.25
CA HIS A 73 10.59 -6.40 10.55
C HIS A 73 11.52 -5.61 11.48
N ASP A 74 12.68 -6.19 11.77
CA ASP A 74 13.70 -5.54 12.58
C ASP A 74 14.28 -4.34 11.81
N GLY A 75 14.40 -3.18 12.46
CA GLY A 75 15.10 -2.03 11.87
C GLY A 75 14.34 -1.24 10.81
N PHE A 76 13.01 -1.18 10.86
CA PHE A 76 12.21 -0.23 10.05
C PHE A 76 11.47 0.78 10.95
N CYS A 77 11.60 2.07 10.64
CA CYS A 77 10.81 3.15 11.26
C CYS A 77 10.83 3.15 12.80
N ILE A 78 12.00 3.03 13.43
CA ILE A 78 12.16 3.11 14.89
C ILE A 78 12.38 4.57 15.29
N ALA A 79 11.63 5.07 16.28
CA ALA A 79 11.61 6.49 16.64
C ALA A 79 12.98 7.02 17.09
N GLU A 80 13.70 6.25 17.90
CA GLU A 80 14.97 6.65 18.51
C GLU A 80 16.21 6.26 17.68
N ASP A 81 16.03 5.54 16.57
CA ASP A 81 17.12 5.05 15.74
C ASP A 81 16.97 5.52 14.28
N ARG A 82 17.66 6.62 13.96
CA ARG A 82 17.73 7.20 12.61
C ARG A 82 18.47 6.31 11.61
N ALA A 83 19.24 5.31 12.04
CA ALA A 83 19.90 4.36 11.14
C ALA A 83 18.93 3.31 10.58
N THR A 84 17.74 3.17 11.17
CA THR A 84 16.70 2.26 10.65
C THR A 84 16.08 2.78 9.36
N SER A 85 15.69 1.86 8.49
CA SER A 85 15.16 2.17 7.16
C SER A 85 13.88 3.00 7.27
N ASP A 86 13.78 4.02 6.41
CA ASP A 86 12.57 4.81 6.21
C ASP A 86 11.60 4.17 5.22
N GLU A 87 12.02 3.13 4.51
CA GLU A 87 11.16 2.43 3.56
C GLU A 87 11.17 0.92 3.78
N LEU A 88 10.01 0.31 3.58
CA LEU A 88 9.84 -1.13 3.64
C LEU A 88 8.89 -1.58 2.54
N LEU A 89 9.35 -2.50 1.68
CA LEU A 89 8.52 -3.20 0.72
C LEU A 89 8.07 -4.53 1.31
N LEU A 90 6.77 -4.74 1.38
CA LEU A 90 6.14 -5.97 1.81
C LEU A 90 5.58 -6.71 0.60
N PRO A 91 6.35 -7.64 0.00
CA PRO A 91 5.87 -8.43 -1.12
C PRO A 91 4.87 -9.48 -0.64
N GLY A 92 3.76 -9.66 -1.38
CA GLY A 92 2.82 -10.75 -1.13
C GLY A 92 2.15 -10.72 0.25
N PHE A 93 2.09 -9.55 0.90
CA PHE A 93 1.49 -9.41 2.24
C PHE A 93 0.00 -9.77 2.28
N THR A 94 -0.67 -9.70 1.13
CA THR A 94 -2.03 -10.22 0.91
C THR A 94 -2.20 -10.61 -0.56
N THR A 95 -3.32 -11.26 -0.90
CA THR A 95 -3.67 -11.68 -2.26
C THR A 95 -5.01 -11.09 -2.66
N ALA A 96 -5.06 -10.49 -3.84
CA ALA A 96 -6.33 -10.13 -4.48
C ALA A 96 -6.87 -11.33 -5.25
N HIS A 97 -8.18 -11.55 -5.15
CA HIS A 97 -8.89 -12.56 -5.90
C HIS A 97 -9.95 -11.92 -6.80
N ALA A 98 -10.18 -12.53 -7.95
CA ALA A 98 -11.26 -12.18 -8.85
C ALA A 98 -12.02 -13.44 -9.25
N SER A 99 -13.35 -13.39 -9.20
CA SER A 99 -14.22 -14.38 -9.81
C SER A 99 -15.11 -13.71 -10.85
N LEU A 100 -15.13 -14.27 -12.06
CA LEU A 100 -15.94 -13.82 -13.17
C LEU A 100 -16.96 -14.90 -13.48
N ARG A 101 -18.24 -14.53 -13.43
CA ARG A 101 -19.35 -15.35 -13.89
C ARG A 101 -19.74 -14.92 -15.29
N CYS A 102 -19.75 -15.87 -16.21
CA CYS A 102 -20.19 -15.67 -17.59
C CYS A 102 -21.45 -16.51 -17.87
N MET A 103 -22.27 -16.04 -18.80
CA MET A 103 -23.41 -16.79 -19.33
C MET A 103 -23.30 -16.88 -20.85
N ASN A 104 -23.45 -18.07 -21.40
CA ASN A 104 -23.50 -18.31 -22.85
C ASN A 104 -24.73 -19.16 -23.20
N GLY A 105 -25.82 -18.50 -23.61
CA GLY A 105 -27.14 -19.14 -23.68
C GLY A 105 -27.58 -19.57 -22.28
N ASP A 106 -27.83 -20.87 -22.11
CA ASP A 106 -28.21 -21.47 -20.82
C ASP A 106 -27.02 -22.04 -20.03
N VAL A 107 -25.80 -21.88 -20.55
CA VAL A 107 -24.58 -22.42 -19.91
C VAL A 107 -23.90 -21.34 -19.07
N GLU A 108 -23.83 -21.58 -17.77
CA GLU A 108 -23.05 -20.75 -16.83
C GLU A 108 -21.61 -21.25 -16.73
N SER A 109 -20.64 -20.33 -16.68
CA SER A 109 -19.25 -20.63 -16.38
C SER A 109 -18.66 -19.66 -15.36
N LEU A 110 -17.70 -20.17 -14.57
CA LEU A 110 -16.95 -19.40 -13.58
C LEU A 110 -15.46 -19.43 -13.89
N HIS A 111 -14.82 -18.26 -13.83
CA HIS A 111 -13.39 -18.07 -14.03
C HIS A 111 -12.80 -17.42 -12.78
N PHE A 112 -11.60 -17.83 -12.40
CA PHE A 112 -10.91 -17.32 -11.22
C PHE A 112 -9.53 -16.82 -11.58
N ALA A 113 -9.10 -15.74 -10.93
CA ALA A 113 -7.74 -15.24 -10.98
C ALA A 113 -7.31 -14.75 -9.59
N SER A 114 -6.01 -14.78 -9.34
CA SER A 114 -5.43 -14.21 -8.14
C SER A 114 -4.12 -13.51 -8.47
N ALA A 115 -3.79 -12.47 -7.68
CA ALA A 115 -2.55 -11.75 -7.80
C ALA A 115 -2.03 -11.37 -6.40
N PRO A 116 -0.76 -11.67 -6.07
CA PRO A 116 -0.17 -11.20 -4.82
C PRO A 116 -0.03 -9.68 -4.88
N LEU A 117 -0.44 -9.01 -3.80
CA LEU A 117 -0.30 -7.57 -3.67
C LEU A 117 1.00 -7.23 -2.97
N GLN A 118 1.53 -6.04 -3.30
CA GLN A 118 2.73 -5.50 -2.67
C GLN A 118 2.40 -4.16 -2.02
N LEU A 119 3.02 -3.88 -0.89
CA LEU A 119 2.81 -2.65 -0.15
C LEU A 119 4.15 -2.00 0.16
N ARG A 120 4.30 -0.73 -0.24
CA ARG A 120 5.46 0.09 0.16
C ARG A 120 5.06 0.99 1.32
N LEU A 121 5.72 0.78 2.45
CA LEU A 121 5.64 1.63 3.63
C LEU A 121 6.73 2.68 3.59
N SER A 122 6.41 3.87 4.07
CA SER A 122 7.31 4.99 4.26
C SER A 122 7.17 5.47 5.70
N CYS A 123 8.29 5.68 6.39
CA CYS A 123 8.30 6.19 7.75
C CYS A 123 7.96 7.68 7.75
N ALA A 124 6.95 8.08 8.53
CA ALA A 124 6.55 9.48 8.67
C ALA A 124 7.39 10.16 9.77
N ARG A 125 8.70 10.32 9.53
CA ARG A 125 9.55 11.17 10.37
C ARG A 125 9.42 12.62 9.93
N GLU A 126 9.45 13.55 10.88
CA GLU A 126 9.67 14.95 10.54
C GLU A 126 11.07 15.10 9.91
N PRO A 127 11.21 15.85 8.80
CA PRO A 127 12.53 16.14 8.26
C PRO A 127 13.34 16.92 9.31
N ASP A 128 14.65 16.67 9.38
CA ASP A 128 15.52 17.52 10.21
C ASP A 128 15.34 18.98 9.78
N ALA A 129 15.12 19.85 10.76
CA ALA A 129 15.29 21.27 10.55
C ALA A 129 16.69 21.49 9.97
N PRO A 130 16.85 22.36 8.94
CA PRO A 130 18.18 22.73 8.46
C PRO A 130 19.02 23.14 9.66
N GLN A 131 20.16 22.48 9.88
CA GLN A 131 21.13 22.93 10.85
C GLN A 131 21.58 24.33 10.42
N GLU A 132 21.14 25.37 11.12
CA GLU A 132 21.79 26.68 11.05
C GLU A 132 23.25 26.44 11.42
N GLU A 133 24.13 26.52 10.42
CA GLU A 133 25.56 26.53 10.62
C GLU A 133 25.87 27.68 11.59
N PRO A 134 26.52 27.41 12.74
CA PRO A 134 26.90 28.48 13.64
C PRO A 134 27.93 29.35 12.91
N ASP A 135 27.52 30.59 12.61
CA ASP A 135 28.35 31.65 12.05
C ASP A 135 29.67 31.71 12.85
N ALA A 136 30.79 31.55 12.14
CA ALA A 136 32.11 31.48 12.74
C ALA A 136 32.45 32.78 13.52
N PRO A 137 33.28 32.73 14.57
CA PRO A 137 33.66 33.92 15.32
C PRO A 137 34.36 34.94 14.41
N GLN A 138 33.88 36.19 14.42
CA GLN A 138 34.50 37.31 13.72
C GLN A 138 35.93 37.54 14.28
N GLU A 139 36.96 37.35 13.46
CA GLU A 139 38.32 37.80 13.74
C GLU A 139 38.34 39.32 13.86
N GLU A 140 38.67 39.83 15.05
CA GLU A 140 38.99 41.24 15.27
C GLU A 140 40.30 41.61 14.54
N PRO A 141 40.33 42.66 13.70
CA PRO A 141 41.58 43.08 13.09
C PRO A 141 42.47 43.80 14.11
N GLY A 142 43.66 43.25 14.32
CA GLY A 142 44.69 43.77 15.20
C GLY A 142 45.13 45.20 14.86
N GLU A 143 45.30 45.96 15.93
CA GLU A 143 45.88 47.30 15.99
C GLU A 143 47.35 47.28 15.51
N PRO A 144 47.78 48.16 14.56
CA PRO A 144 49.18 48.29 14.23
C PRO A 144 49.84 49.35 15.12
N ASP A 145 50.81 48.89 15.89
CA ASP A 145 51.79 49.68 16.62
C ASP A 145 52.76 50.36 15.63
N ARG A 146 52.67 51.71 15.48
CA ARG A 146 53.80 52.68 15.32
C ARG A 146 53.38 54.08 14.90
#